data_AF-A0A1W1H7E1-F1
#
_entry.id   AF-A0A1W1H7E1-F1
#
_cell.length_a   1.000
_cell.length_b   1.000
_cell.length_c   1.000
_cell.angle_alpha   90.00
_cell.angle_beta   90.00
_cell.angle_gamma   90.00
#
_symmetry.space_group_name_H-M   'P 1'
#
loop_
_entity.id
_entity.type
_entity.pdbx_description
1 polymer ?
#
loop_
_entity_poly.entity_id
_entity_poly.type
_entity_poly.pdbx_seq_one_letter_code
_entity_poly.pdbx_strand_id
1 'polypeptide(L)'
;MPELWTKDKEFEFFEISSNLVTIQQLFYYGEDFRYYAYWPKSYKGGKSTLQSRNALIGNFTEKFVVDLLQDFAKSRNLYAIQGAICDQIGLTSKSPADVVLCRENKTEQRIEDIIAIFEVKMSIVWNWEYTTNGLKCLGDFKTHQGNPGLLRSDSMLKAIGKSINIRVSGYGASHIPIVILGNTPITEYYTEKVDHLLIAGIIQGFWSLNTKPLDDNIETLKQTDKKGFVRIDSYCEFLDMLDKLLIEKQNFFSAMKTKNQLGKIIEIASQERSLESKAEKFLELIKV
;
A
#
# COMPACT_ATOMS: atom_id res chain seq x y z
N MET A 1 18.16 -6.04 12.24
CA MET A 1 16.73 -5.76 12.00
C MET A 1 16.60 -5.37 10.55
N PRO A 2 15.53 -5.78 9.85
CA PRO A 2 15.27 -5.35 8.47
C PRO A 2 15.33 -3.83 8.34
N GLU A 3 15.91 -3.35 7.25
CA GLU A 3 15.91 -1.94 6.89
C GLU A 3 14.64 -1.57 6.14
N LEU A 4 14.14 -0.36 6.39
CA LEU A 4 13.05 0.25 5.62
C LEU A 4 13.55 0.69 4.23
N TRP A 5 12.70 1.33 3.42
CA TRP A 5 13.06 1.75 2.06
C TRP A 5 14.12 2.87 2.08
N THR A 6 15.22 2.66 1.37
CA THR A 6 16.37 3.57 1.29
C THR A 6 16.86 3.74 -0.15
N LYS A 7 17.79 4.68 -0.38
CA LYS A 7 18.53 4.79 -1.65
C LYS A 7 19.26 3.50 -2.01
N ASP A 8 19.81 2.81 -1.02
CA ASP A 8 20.54 1.55 -1.24
C ASP A 8 19.60 0.45 -1.74
N LYS A 9 18.35 0.42 -1.28
CA LYS A 9 17.32 -0.50 -1.81
C LYS A 9 16.92 -0.17 -3.25
N GLU A 10 16.88 1.11 -3.63
CA GLU A 10 16.69 1.49 -5.03
C GLU A 10 17.90 1.16 -5.91
N PHE A 11 19.11 1.35 -5.38
CA PHE A 11 20.34 0.93 -6.04
C PHE A 11 20.34 -0.59 -6.29
N GLU A 12 20.02 -1.38 -5.27
CA GLU A 12 19.85 -2.84 -5.36
C GLU A 12 18.83 -3.22 -6.44
N PHE A 13 17.70 -2.52 -6.51
CA PHE A 13 16.71 -2.72 -7.57
C PHE A 13 17.31 -2.55 -8.97
N PHE A 14 18.06 -1.47 -9.21
CA PHE A 14 18.65 -1.21 -10.52
C PHE A 14 19.77 -2.20 -10.86
N GLU A 15 20.62 -2.55 -9.89
CA GLU A 15 21.67 -3.56 -10.08
C GLU A 15 21.07 -4.91 -10.47
N ILE A 16 20.09 -5.41 -9.71
CA ILE A 16 19.41 -6.68 -10.02
C ILE A 16 18.71 -6.59 -11.37
N SER A 17 17.97 -5.51 -11.64
CA SER A 17 17.17 -5.39 -12.86
C SER A 17 18.05 -5.25 -14.11
N SER A 18 19.21 -4.59 -14.02
CA SER A 18 20.12 -4.42 -15.15
C SER A 18 20.73 -5.74 -15.65
N ASN A 19 20.74 -6.78 -14.81
CA ASN A 19 21.10 -8.14 -15.21
C ASN A 19 19.97 -8.90 -15.92
N LEU A 20 18.74 -8.38 -15.87
CA LEU A 20 17.54 -9.05 -16.40
C LEU A 20 17.02 -8.42 -17.69
N VAL A 21 17.23 -7.12 -17.87
CA VAL A 21 16.68 -6.33 -18.98
C VAL A 21 17.70 -5.32 -19.49
N THR A 22 17.45 -4.75 -20.67
CA THR A 22 18.36 -3.73 -21.23
C THR A 22 18.26 -2.41 -20.45
N ILE A 23 19.32 -1.60 -20.50
CA ILE A 23 19.34 -0.27 -19.87
C ILE A 23 18.20 0.62 -20.39
N GLN A 24 17.84 0.53 -21.67
CA GLN A 24 16.73 1.29 -22.26
C GLN A 24 15.35 0.87 -21.70
N GLN A 25 15.24 -0.33 -21.10
CA GLN A 25 14.03 -0.76 -20.42
C GLN A 25 13.95 -0.25 -18.96
N LEU A 26 15.05 0.27 -18.42
CA LEU A 26 15.16 0.80 -17.04
C LEU A 26 15.31 2.33 -16.99
N PHE A 27 15.91 2.93 -18.01
CA PHE A 27 16.24 4.33 -18.06
C PHE A 27 15.71 4.97 -19.33
N TYR A 28 15.21 6.20 -19.20
CA TYR A 28 14.95 7.09 -20.32
C TYR A 28 16.27 7.50 -20.96
N TYR A 29 16.34 7.45 -22.29
CA TYR A 29 17.49 7.97 -23.03
C TYR A 29 17.20 9.36 -23.59
N GLY A 30 17.97 10.35 -23.14
CA GLY A 30 17.82 11.75 -23.55
C GLY A 30 18.59 12.11 -24.82
N GLU A 31 18.19 13.22 -25.45
CA GLU A 31 18.89 13.83 -26.59
C GLU A 31 20.29 14.37 -26.21
N ASP A 32 20.54 14.53 -24.91
CA ASP A 32 21.84 14.83 -24.32
C ASP A 32 22.73 13.57 -24.16
N PHE A 33 22.31 12.44 -24.74
CA PHE A 33 23.00 11.15 -24.72
C PHE A 33 23.14 10.55 -23.30
N ARG A 34 22.25 10.90 -22.38
CA ARG A 34 22.27 10.45 -20.97
C ARG A 34 21.08 9.56 -20.64
N TYR A 35 21.26 8.70 -19.64
CA TYR A 35 20.24 7.75 -19.16
C TYR A 35 19.69 8.17 -17.81
N TYR A 36 18.38 8.40 -17.72
CA TYR A 36 17.71 8.91 -16.52
C TYR A 36 16.60 7.98 -16.01
N ALA A 37 16.48 7.81 -14.70
CA ALA A 37 15.35 7.12 -14.10
C ALA A 37 14.08 7.97 -14.23
N TYR A 38 14.18 9.28 -14.06
CA TYR A 38 13.12 10.21 -14.40
C TYR A 38 13.70 11.42 -15.11
N TRP A 39 12.92 12.00 -16.03
CA TRP A 39 13.31 13.27 -16.65
C TRP A 39 13.62 14.31 -15.56
N PRO A 40 14.85 14.84 -15.49
CA PRO A 40 15.17 15.94 -14.58
C PRO A 40 14.27 17.15 -14.85
N LYS A 41 13.90 17.94 -13.85
CA LYS A 41 13.10 19.17 -14.08
C LYS A 41 13.81 20.18 -14.99
N SER A 42 15.14 20.18 -14.97
CA SER A 42 15.98 20.99 -15.84
C SER A 42 16.02 20.52 -17.29
N TYR A 43 15.62 19.27 -17.59
CA TYR A 43 15.70 18.71 -18.94
C TYR A 43 14.70 19.35 -19.91
N LYS A 44 15.20 19.79 -21.07
CA LYS A 44 14.45 20.56 -22.09
C LYS A 44 14.22 19.83 -23.42
N GLY A 45 14.91 18.73 -23.67
CA GLY A 45 14.79 17.98 -24.93
C GLY A 45 13.48 17.21 -25.07
N GLY A 46 13.35 16.48 -26.19
CA GLY A 46 12.27 15.53 -26.42
C GLY A 46 12.19 14.46 -25.33
N LYS A 47 10.97 14.04 -24.98
CA LYS A 47 10.70 13.09 -23.90
C LYS A 47 9.94 11.88 -24.43
N SER A 48 10.43 10.70 -24.10
CA SER A 48 9.78 9.42 -24.36
C SER A 48 9.03 8.89 -23.13
N THR A 49 8.25 7.83 -23.34
CA THR A 49 7.58 7.06 -22.28
C THR A 49 8.34 5.77 -22.01
N LEU A 50 8.33 5.33 -20.75
CA LEU A 50 8.99 4.09 -20.31
C LEU A 50 8.02 3.33 -19.41
N GLN A 51 7.43 2.26 -19.93
CA GLN A 51 6.44 1.46 -19.21
C GLN A 51 7.03 0.18 -18.61
N SER A 52 8.04 -0.42 -19.26
CA SER A 52 8.68 -1.69 -18.87
C SER A 52 9.14 -1.72 -17.42
N ARG A 53 9.72 -0.61 -16.94
CA ARG A 53 10.23 -0.51 -15.57
C ARG A 53 9.16 -0.61 -14.49
N ASN A 54 7.94 -0.16 -14.75
CA ASN A 54 6.89 -0.10 -13.72
C ASN A 54 6.53 -1.50 -13.21
N ALA A 55 6.53 -2.52 -14.09
CA ALA A 55 6.30 -3.90 -13.68
C ALA A 55 7.48 -4.46 -12.85
N LEU A 56 8.71 -4.13 -13.24
CA LEU A 56 9.92 -4.58 -12.53
C LEU A 56 9.99 -4.01 -11.11
N ILE A 57 9.80 -2.70 -10.95
CA ILE A 57 9.82 -2.07 -9.61
C ILE A 57 8.64 -2.53 -8.76
N GLY A 58 7.46 -2.75 -9.36
CA GLY A 58 6.31 -3.34 -8.68
C GLY A 58 6.67 -4.68 -8.03
N ASN A 59 7.10 -5.65 -8.84
CA ASN A 59 7.51 -6.97 -8.36
C ASN A 59 8.62 -6.90 -7.30
N PHE A 60 9.60 -6.01 -7.48
CA PHE A 60 10.69 -5.83 -6.50
C PHE A 60 10.16 -5.31 -5.16
N THR A 61 9.29 -4.30 -5.18
CA THR A 61 8.73 -3.71 -3.96
C THR A 61 7.77 -4.65 -3.23
N GLU A 62 7.00 -5.47 -3.96
CA GLU A 62 6.18 -6.51 -3.36
C GLU A 62 7.02 -7.57 -2.63
N LYS A 63 8.10 -8.03 -3.28
CA LYS A 63 9.05 -8.95 -2.65
C LYS A 63 9.70 -8.31 -1.40
N PHE A 64 10.14 -7.06 -1.51
CA PHE A 64 10.67 -6.31 -0.37
C PHE A 64 9.69 -6.29 0.81
N VAL A 65 8.40 -6.08 0.56
CA VAL A 65 7.37 -6.09 1.60
C VAL A 65 7.18 -7.49 2.21
N VAL A 66 7.20 -8.55 1.39
CA VAL A 66 7.17 -9.93 1.92
C VAL A 66 8.35 -10.17 2.87
N ASP A 67 9.56 -9.82 2.45
CA ASP A 67 10.77 -9.99 3.26
C ASP A 67 10.69 -9.17 4.56
N LEU A 68 10.14 -7.95 4.50
CA LEU A 68 9.93 -7.08 5.66
C LEU A 68 8.92 -7.65 6.67
N LEU A 69 7.86 -8.30 6.18
CA LEU A 69 6.80 -8.91 6.99
C LEU A 69 7.16 -10.32 7.48
N GLN A 70 8.16 -10.97 6.88
CA GLN A 70 8.38 -12.39 7.05
C GLN A 70 8.70 -12.81 8.50
N ASP A 71 9.52 -12.02 9.21
CA ASP A 71 9.88 -12.31 10.60
C ASP A 71 8.71 -12.07 11.56
N PHE A 72 7.92 -11.02 11.31
CA PHE A 72 6.67 -10.76 12.02
C PHE A 72 5.63 -11.88 11.80
N ALA A 73 5.50 -12.35 10.57
CA ALA A 73 4.61 -13.45 10.23
C ALA A 73 5.01 -14.72 10.98
N LYS A 74 6.29 -15.08 10.94
CA LYS A 74 6.84 -16.27 11.64
C LYS A 74 6.61 -16.22 13.15
N SER A 75 6.82 -15.07 13.79
CA SER A 75 6.62 -14.94 15.25
C SER A 75 5.16 -15.16 15.67
N ARG A 76 4.21 -15.08 14.72
CA ARG A 76 2.77 -15.28 14.92
C ARG A 76 2.25 -16.58 14.28
N ASN A 77 3.12 -17.47 13.81
CA ASN A 77 2.77 -18.68 13.06
C ASN A 77 1.91 -18.38 11.80
N LEU A 78 2.26 -17.30 11.09
CA LEU A 78 1.64 -16.86 9.84
C LEU A 78 2.67 -16.86 8.71
N TYR A 79 2.18 -16.65 7.49
CA TYR A 79 2.97 -16.49 6.27
C TYR A 79 2.70 -15.13 5.64
N ALA A 80 3.74 -14.49 5.11
CA ALA A 80 3.63 -13.35 4.21
C ALA A 80 3.73 -13.88 2.78
N ILE A 81 2.71 -13.66 1.96
CA ILE A 81 2.63 -14.24 0.61
C ILE A 81 2.35 -13.15 -0.42
N GLN A 82 3.14 -13.15 -1.49
CA GLN A 82 2.93 -12.30 -2.65
C GLN A 82 1.87 -12.89 -3.59
N GLY A 83 1.06 -12.03 -4.21
CA GLY A 83 0.19 -12.43 -5.31
C GLY A 83 -0.98 -13.32 -4.89
N ALA A 84 -1.46 -13.21 -3.66
CA ALA A 84 -2.50 -14.09 -3.14
C ALA A 84 -3.85 -13.91 -3.86
N ILE A 85 -4.51 -15.03 -4.12
CA ILE A 85 -5.79 -15.13 -4.85
C ILE A 85 -6.87 -15.58 -3.86
N CYS A 86 -7.97 -14.85 -3.82
CA CYS A 86 -9.17 -15.18 -3.07
C CYS A 86 -10.40 -14.63 -3.81
N ASP A 87 -10.97 -15.44 -4.70
CA ASP A 87 -12.09 -15.04 -5.56
C ASP A 87 -13.32 -14.58 -4.77
N GLN A 88 -13.52 -15.12 -3.55
CA GLN A 88 -14.61 -14.74 -2.64
C GLN A 88 -14.61 -13.26 -2.26
N ILE A 89 -13.46 -12.58 -2.35
CA ILE A 89 -13.31 -11.15 -2.05
C ILE A 89 -12.82 -10.34 -3.26
N GLY A 90 -13.00 -10.89 -4.47
CA GLY A 90 -12.64 -10.20 -5.71
C GLY A 90 -11.14 -10.13 -6.00
N LEU A 91 -10.31 -10.88 -5.25
CA LEU A 91 -8.88 -11.02 -5.51
C LEU A 91 -8.65 -12.17 -6.48
N THR A 92 -8.85 -11.91 -7.77
CA THR A 92 -8.74 -12.94 -8.82
C THR A 92 -7.30 -13.13 -9.31
N SER A 93 -7.02 -14.18 -10.07
CA SER A 93 -5.72 -14.38 -10.73
C SER A 93 -5.31 -13.22 -11.67
N LYS A 94 -6.25 -12.41 -12.16
CA LYS A 94 -5.98 -11.22 -12.98
C LYS A 94 -5.69 -9.97 -12.17
N SER A 95 -6.06 -9.96 -10.90
CA SER A 95 -5.86 -8.85 -9.98
C SER A 95 -5.71 -9.40 -8.55
N PRO A 96 -4.65 -10.17 -8.28
CA PRO A 96 -4.41 -10.73 -6.95
C PRO A 96 -4.09 -9.63 -5.95
N ALA A 97 -4.07 -9.95 -4.66
CA ALA A 97 -3.48 -9.05 -3.66
C ALA A 97 -1.96 -8.99 -3.86
N ASP A 98 -1.39 -7.80 -3.63
CA ASP A 98 0.05 -7.61 -3.79
C ASP A 98 0.79 -8.44 -2.72
N VAL A 99 0.44 -8.26 -1.44
CA VAL A 99 0.91 -9.09 -0.33
C VAL A 99 -0.21 -9.37 0.68
N VAL A 100 -0.24 -10.56 1.27
CA VAL A 100 -1.14 -10.89 2.39
C VAL A 100 -0.37 -11.50 3.56
N LEU A 101 -0.85 -11.26 4.78
CA LEU A 101 -0.56 -12.14 5.92
C LEU A 101 -1.66 -13.19 6.02
N CYS A 102 -1.29 -14.46 6.11
CA CYS A 102 -2.25 -15.56 6.10
C CYS A 102 -1.79 -16.78 6.91
N ARG A 103 -2.72 -17.69 7.18
CA ARG A 103 -2.46 -18.92 7.97
C ARG A 103 -1.81 -20.04 7.17
N GLU A 104 -2.06 -20.07 5.86
CA GLU A 104 -1.64 -21.17 4.98
C GLU A 104 -0.59 -20.72 3.98
N ASN A 105 0.48 -21.49 3.79
CA ASN A 105 1.56 -21.16 2.87
C ASN A 105 1.24 -21.54 1.41
N LYS A 106 0.28 -20.84 0.80
CA LYS A 106 -0.14 -21.06 -0.60
C LYS A 106 -0.67 -19.78 -1.24
N THR A 107 -0.65 -19.70 -2.57
CA THR A 107 -1.16 -18.52 -3.28
C THR A 107 -2.69 -18.43 -3.23
N GLU A 108 -3.38 -19.55 -3.38
CA GLU A 108 -4.85 -19.61 -3.29
C GLU A 108 -5.29 -19.66 -1.82
N GLN A 109 -5.96 -18.60 -1.37
CA GLN A 109 -6.38 -18.40 0.00
C GLN A 109 -7.89 -18.52 0.13
N ARG A 110 -8.33 -19.10 1.26
CA ARG A 110 -9.71 -18.95 1.71
C ARG A 110 -9.81 -17.67 2.52
N ILE A 111 -10.99 -17.07 2.55
CA ILE A 111 -11.22 -15.80 3.24
C ILE A 111 -10.86 -15.87 4.73
N GLU A 112 -11.12 -17.00 5.39
CA GLU A 112 -10.81 -17.24 6.81
C GLU A 112 -9.31 -17.38 7.12
N ASP A 113 -8.50 -17.67 6.10
CA ASP A 113 -7.05 -17.83 6.24
C ASP A 113 -6.32 -16.48 6.09
N ILE A 114 -6.96 -15.47 5.49
CA ILE A 114 -6.39 -14.13 5.30
C ILE A 114 -6.54 -13.31 6.59
N ILE A 115 -5.40 -12.85 7.11
CA ILE A 115 -5.31 -12.07 8.34
C ILE A 115 -5.21 -10.58 8.07
N ALA A 116 -4.50 -10.18 7.01
CA ALA A 116 -4.38 -8.79 6.57
C ALA A 116 -4.00 -8.74 5.09
N ILE A 117 -4.43 -7.69 4.39
CA ILE A 117 -4.09 -7.41 3.00
C ILE A 117 -3.23 -6.15 2.94
N PHE A 118 -2.13 -6.23 2.21
CA PHE A 118 -1.22 -5.12 1.95
C PHE A 118 -1.18 -4.85 0.45
N GLU A 119 -1.67 -3.67 0.05
CA GLU A 119 -1.54 -3.19 -1.31
C GLU A 119 -0.29 -2.34 -1.43
N VAL A 120 0.62 -2.69 -2.33
CA VAL A 120 1.91 -2.04 -2.49
C VAL A 120 1.81 -0.98 -3.59
N LYS A 121 2.12 0.26 -3.23
CA LYS A 121 2.14 1.45 -4.11
C LYS A 121 3.45 2.18 -3.95
N MET A 122 4.53 1.41 -3.85
CA MET A 122 5.91 1.89 -3.83
C MET A 122 6.45 2.03 -5.25
N SER A 123 7.43 2.92 -5.45
CA SER A 123 8.14 3.06 -6.73
C SER A 123 9.56 3.59 -6.52
N ILE A 124 10.31 3.81 -7.59
CA ILE A 124 11.53 4.62 -7.53
C ILE A 124 11.14 6.04 -7.08
N VAL A 125 11.86 6.57 -6.09
CA VAL A 125 11.63 7.88 -5.45
C VAL A 125 12.72 8.87 -5.85
N TRP A 126 13.97 8.42 -5.89
CA TRP A 126 15.08 9.28 -6.25
C TRP A 126 15.31 9.27 -7.77
N ASN A 127 15.85 10.36 -8.30
CA ASN A 127 16.28 10.39 -9.67
C ASN A 127 17.67 9.80 -9.79
N TRP A 128 17.83 8.79 -10.63
CA TRP A 128 19.10 8.13 -10.87
C TRP A 128 19.55 8.35 -12.31
N GLU A 129 20.86 8.50 -12.50
CA GLU A 129 21.52 8.50 -13.79
C GLU A 129 22.34 7.22 -13.93
N TYR A 130 22.20 6.54 -15.06
CA TYR A 130 23.10 5.44 -15.42
C TYR A 130 24.27 5.96 -16.25
N THR A 131 25.49 5.76 -15.75
CA THR A 131 26.75 6.21 -16.37
C THR A 131 27.72 5.05 -16.57
N THR A 132 28.82 5.29 -17.26
CA THR A 132 29.92 4.30 -17.38
C THR A 132 30.52 3.90 -16.05
N ASN A 133 30.40 4.75 -15.02
CA ASN A 133 30.92 4.52 -13.68
C ASN A 133 29.85 3.97 -12.73
N GLY A 134 28.71 3.52 -13.25
CA GLY A 134 27.56 3.03 -12.48
C GLY A 134 26.47 4.07 -12.25
N LEU A 135 25.65 3.84 -11.23
CA LEU A 135 24.49 4.67 -10.91
C LEU A 135 24.87 5.88 -10.07
N LYS A 136 24.37 7.04 -10.47
CA LYS A 136 24.53 8.30 -9.76
C LYS A 136 23.17 8.87 -9.36
N CYS A 137 22.94 9.08 -8.08
CA CYS A 137 21.75 9.79 -7.60
C CYS A 137 21.85 11.28 -7.99
N LEU A 138 20.89 11.77 -8.77
CA LEU A 138 20.76 13.17 -9.17
C LEU A 138 19.98 14.01 -8.16
N GLY A 139 19.14 13.37 -7.32
CA GLY A 139 18.40 14.01 -6.24
C GLY A 139 17.08 13.32 -5.92
N ASP A 140 16.31 13.87 -4.99
CA ASP A 140 14.99 13.37 -4.59
C ASP A 140 13.86 13.61 -5.61
N PHE A 141 12.64 13.22 -5.24
CA PHE A 141 11.47 13.32 -6.10
C PHE A 141 11.07 14.76 -6.49
N LYS A 142 11.58 15.79 -5.80
CA LYS A 142 11.39 17.20 -6.19
C LYS A 142 12.31 17.60 -7.33
N THR A 143 13.35 16.83 -7.64
CA THR A 143 14.33 17.16 -8.71
C THR A 143 13.91 16.65 -10.08
N HIS A 144 12.92 15.76 -10.16
CA HIS A 144 12.47 15.15 -11.40
C HIS A 144 11.00 15.45 -11.72
N GLN A 145 10.58 15.16 -12.95
CA GLN A 145 9.24 15.47 -13.45
C GLN A 145 8.20 14.38 -13.15
N GLY A 146 8.62 13.19 -12.71
CA GLY A 146 7.72 12.11 -12.32
C GLY A 146 7.07 12.33 -10.95
N ASN A 147 5.91 11.71 -10.74
CA ASN A 147 5.29 11.59 -9.41
C ASN A 147 5.40 10.11 -8.96
N PRO A 148 6.21 9.83 -7.91
CA PRO A 148 6.43 8.48 -7.41
C PRO A 148 5.36 8.07 -6.39
N GLY A 149 5.15 6.76 -6.26
CA GLY A 149 4.32 6.14 -5.25
C GLY A 149 2.94 6.79 -5.04
N LEU A 150 2.71 7.24 -3.81
CA LEU A 150 1.45 7.84 -3.35
C LEU A 150 1.28 9.32 -3.77
N LEU A 151 2.32 9.97 -4.29
CA LEU A 151 2.19 11.31 -4.89
C LEU A 151 1.43 11.28 -6.21
N ARG A 152 1.23 10.08 -6.77
CA ARG A 152 0.50 9.87 -8.02
C ARG A 152 -0.97 9.58 -7.76
N SER A 153 -1.85 10.41 -8.33
CA SER A 153 -3.30 10.29 -8.10
C SER A 153 -3.88 8.96 -8.58
N ASP A 154 -3.42 8.39 -9.71
CA ASP A 154 -3.93 7.09 -10.17
C ASP A 154 -3.50 5.93 -9.25
N SER A 155 -2.30 5.99 -8.65
CA SER A 155 -1.89 5.02 -7.63
C SER A 155 -2.84 5.03 -6.44
N MET A 156 -3.17 6.22 -5.93
CA MET A 156 -4.13 6.41 -4.83
C MET A 156 -5.52 5.89 -5.19
N LEU A 157 -6.04 6.27 -6.38
CA LEU A 157 -7.37 5.85 -6.82
C LEU A 157 -7.47 4.33 -7.06
N LYS A 158 -6.42 3.69 -7.58
CA LYS A 158 -6.36 2.23 -7.75
C LYS A 158 -6.38 1.51 -6.39
N ALA A 159 -5.59 1.97 -5.43
CA ALA A 159 -5.58 1.43 -4.06
C ALA A 159 -6.96 1.55 -3.39
N ILE A 160 -7.60 2.72 -3.49
CA ILE A 160 -8.95 2.96 -2.98
C ILE A 160 -9.96 2.05 -3.68
N GLY A 161 -9.94 2.00 -5.01
CA GLY A 161 -10.86 1.20 -5.82
C GLY A 161 -10.78 -0.30 -5.50
N LYS A 162 -9.57 -0.85 -5.38
CA LYS A 162 -9.36 -2.25 -5.02
C LYS A 162 -9.85 -2.55 -3.60
N SER A 163 -9.60 -1.65 -2.66
CA SER A 163 -10.07 -1.78 -1.27
C SER A 163 -11.60 -1.78 -1.21
N ILE A 164 -12.26 -0.87 -1.93
CA ILE A 164 -13.72 -0.85 -2.02
C ILE A 164 -14.24 -2.16 -2.63
N ASN A 165 -13.62 -2.65 -3.70
CA ASN A 165 -14.03 -3.91 -4.34
C ASN A 165 -13.99 -5.08 -3.35
N ILE A 166 -12.92 -5.19 -2.54
CA ILE A 166 -12.80 -6.18 -1.48
C ILE A 166 -13.92 -6.01 -0.44
N ARG A 167 -14.14 -4.78 0.04
CA ARG A 167 -15.15 -4.48 1.07
C ARG A 167 -16.57 -4.82 0.64
N VAL A 168 -16.92 -4.63 -0.64
CA VAL A 168 -18.27 -4.90 -1.14
C VAL A 168 -18.47 -6.34 -1.63
N SER A 169 -17.41 -7.16 -1.67
CA SER A 169 -17.49 -8.54 -2.18
C SER A 169 -18.19 -9.51 -1.23
N GLY A 170 -18.24 -9.22 0.07
CA GLY A 170 -18.98 -10.04 1.02
C GLY A 170 -18.59 -9.83 2.48
N TYR A 171 -19.38 -10.39 3.39
CA TYR A 171 -19.21 -10.19 4.83
C TYR A 171 -17.88 -10.72 5.37
N GLY A 172 -17.34 -11.82 4.84
CA GLY A 172 -16.06 -12.31 5.37
C GLY A 172 -14.90 -11.32 5.14
N ALA A 173 -15.02 -10.37 4.21
CA ALA A 173 -14.05 -9.31 4.00
C ALA A 173 -14.13 -8.19 5.04
N SER A 174 -15.21 -8.09 5.83
CA SER A 174 -15.44 -6.96 6.74
C SER A 174 -14.41 -6.87 7.87
N HIS A 175 -13.82 -8.00 8.24
CA HIS A 175 -12.88 -8.11 9.34
C HIS A 175 -11.42 -8.02 8.88
N ILE A 176 -11.16 -8.13 7.58
CA ILE A 176 -9.80 -8.16 7.06
C ILE A 176 -9.30 -6.71 7.00
N PRO A 177 -8.25 -6.33 7.75
CA PRO A 177 -7.62 -5.03 7.59
C PRO A 177 -6.92 -4.94 6.24
N ILE A 178 -7.04 -3.77 5.61
CA ILE A 178 -6.40 -3.45 4.34
C ILE A 178 -5.47 -2.25 4.56
N VAL A 179 -4.19 -2.41 4.29
CA VAL A 179 -3.18 -1.36 4.43
C VAL A 179 -2.56 -1.07 3.07
N ILE A 180 -2.37 0.21 2.77
CA ILE A 180 -1.66 0.65 1.56
C ILE A 180 -0.23 0.99 1.95
N LEU A 181 0.75 0.27 1.41
CA LEU A 181 2.17 0.52 1.65
C LEU A 181 2.76 1.37 0.53
N GLY A 182 3.31 2.53 0.88
CA GLY A 182 4.01 3.43 -0.03
C GLY A 182 5.43 3.71 0.44
N ASN A 183 6.13 4.58 -0.28
CA ASN A 183 7.48 5.03 0.07
C ASN A 183 7.69 6.52 -0.23
N THR A 184 6.59 7.27 -0.26
CA THR A 184 6.52 8.71 -0.50
C THR A 184 5.51 9.32 0.46
N PRO A 185 5.58 10.63 0.74
CA PRO A 185 4.45 11.33 1.33
C PRO A 185 3.22 11.30 0.38
N ILE A 186 2.09 11.77 0.88
CA ILE A 186 0.91 12.09 0.08
C ILE A 186 0.85 13.59 -0.23
N THR A 187 0.10 13.95 -1.26
CA THR A 187 -0.21 15.34 -1.56
C THR A 187 -1.29 15.89 -0.62
N GLU A 188 -1.28 17.20 -0.38
CA GLU A 188 -2.18 17.89 0.55
C GLU A 188 -3.68 17.60 0.31
N TYR A 189 -4.12 17.54 -0.94
CA TYR A 189 -5.52 17.26 -1.27
C TYR A 189 -5.98 15.81 -0.94
N TYR A 190 -5.06 14.90 -0.58
CA TYR A 190 -5.39 13.57 -0.09
C TYR A 190 -5.40 13.47 1.44
N THR A 191 -4.91 14.47 2.17
CA THR A 191 -4.79 14.47 3.64
C THR A 191 -6.12 14.15 4.32
N GLU A 192 -7.19 14.91 4.02
CA GLU A 192 -8.52 14.64 4.58
C GLU A 192 -9.11 13.32 4.06
N LYS A 193 -8.82 12.98 2.79
CA LYS A 193 -9.39 11.79 2.15
C LYS A 193 -8.90 10.50 2.80
N VAL A 194 -7.60 10.39 3.11
CA VAL A 194 -7.06 9.20 3.77
C VAL A 194 -7.61 9.05 5.19
N ASP A 195 -7.84 10.16 5.89
CA ASP A 195 -8.49 10.15 7.21
C ASP A 195 -9.95 9.70 7.12
N HIS A 196 -10.70 10.17 6.13
CA HIS A 196 -12.06 9.70 5.88
C HIS A 196 -12.12 8.21 5.53
N LEU A 197 -11.16 7.70 4.75
CA LEU A 197 -11.08 6.27 4.40
C LEU A 197 -10.81 5.39 5.62
N LEU A 198 -9.97 5.87 6.54
CA LEU A 198 -9.71 5.22 7.82
C LEU A 198 -10.96 5.20 8.71
N ILE A 199 -11.60 6.35 8.91
CA ILE A 199 -12.81 6.48 9.74
C ILE A 199 -13.93 5.61 9.17
N ALA A 200 -14.09 5.57 7.85
CA ALA A 200 -15.09 4.74 7.19
C ALA A 200 -14.76 3.24 7.25
N GLY A 201 -13.56 2.85 7.70
CA GLY A 201 -13.11 1.46 7.76
C GLY A 201 -12.78 0.84 6.40
N ILE A 202 -12.72 1.63 5.33
CA ILE A 202 -12.43 1.14 3.97
C ILE A 202 -10.97 0.67 3.90
N ILE A 203 -10.04 1.48 4.43
CA ILE A 203 -8.59 1.23 4.48
C ILE A 203 -8.09 1.55 5.89
N GLN A 204 -7.31 0.66 6.50
CA GLN A 204 -6.80 0.80 7.87
C GLN A 204 -5.50 1.62 7.97
N GLY A 205 -4.95 2.06 6.84
CA GLY A 205 -3.93 3.09 6.81
C GLY A 205 -3.16 3.13 5.50
N PHE A 206 -2.61 4.30 5.20
CA PHE A 206 -1.60 4.53 4.18
C PHE A 206 -0.26 4.71 4.89
N TRP A 207 0.63 3.73 4.80
CA TRP A 207 1.90 3.75 5.51
C TRP A 207 3.05 3.94 4.53
N SER A 208 3.85 4.99 4.72
CA SER A 208 5.09 5.20 3.98
C SER A 208 6.25 4.52 4.70
N LEU A 209 6.88 3.55 4.04
CA LEU A 209 8.06 2.82 4.51
C LEU A 209 9.38 3.50 4.16
N ASN A 210 9.37 4.78 3.79
CA ASN A 210 10.57 5.57 3.53
C ASN A 210 10.70 6.65 4.60
N THR A 211 11.76 6.55 5.41
CA THR A 211 12.00 7.44 6.56
C THR A 211 12.44 8.83 6.11
N LYS A 212 13.18 8.91 4.99
CA LYS A 212 13.78 10.15 4.47
C LYS A 212 13.63 10.24 2.95
N PRO A 213 12.40 10.45 2.45
CA PRO A 213 12.13 10.51 1.01
C PRO A 213 12.65 11.80 0.33
N LEU A 214 13.08 12.80 1.11
CA LEU A 214 13.71 14.03 0.62
C LEU A 214 15.19 14.07 1.02
N ASP A 215 15.97 14.74 0.18
CA ASP A 215 17.36 15.06 0.49
C ASP A 215 17.44 16.21 1.51
N ASP A 216 18.64 16.48 2.05
CA ASP A 216 18.94 17.62 2.94
C ASP A 216 18.21 17.65 4.29
N ASN A 217 17.77 16.49 4.81
CA ASN A 217 17.04 16.35 6.08
C ASN A 217 15.76 17.21 6.16
N ILE A 218 15.12 17.48 5.02
CA ILE A 218 13.83 18.16 5.00
C ILE A 218 12.75 17.20 5.47
N GLU A 219 12.05 17.58 6.54
CA GLU A 219 10.94 16.78 7.05
C GLU A 219 9.77 16.75 6.05
N THR A 220 9.22 15.56 5.88
CA THR A 220 7.95 15.35 5.17
C THR A 220 6.82 15.17 6.16
N LEU A 221 5.58 15.14 5.66
CA LEU A 221 4.41 14.80 6.46
C LEU A 221 4.67 13.49 7.24
N LYS A 222 4.66 13.57 8.57
CA LYS A 222 4.80 12.40 9.46
C LYS A 222 3.49 11.63 9.56
N GLN A 223 2.37 12.34 9.75
CA GLN A 223 1.06 11.72 9.83
C GLN A 223 -0.03 12.77 9.54
N THR A 224 -1.20 12.31 9.15
CA THR A 224 -2.43 13.13 9.11
C THR A 224 -3.08 13.20 10.49
N ASP A 225 -4.06 14.09 10.67
CA ASP A 225 -4.72 14.34 11.96
C ASP A 225 -5.34 13.09 12.58
N LYS A 226 -5.97 12.24 11.75
CA LYS A 226 -6.58 10.97 12.19
C LYS A 226 -5.68 9.77 11.93
N LYS A 227 -4.44 10.00 11.47
CA LYS A 227 -3.45 8.96 11.14
C LYS A 227 -3.91 8.03 10.01
N GLY A 228 -4.78 8.49 9.12
CA GLY A 228 -5.08 7.83 7.85
C GLY A 228 -3.84 7.67 6.97
N PHE A 229 -2.88 8.60 7.06
CA PHE A 229 -1.51 8.43 6.58
C PHE A 229 -0.50 8.50 7.72
N VAL A 230 0.54 7.66 7.66
CA VAL A 230 1.68 7.65 8.59
C VAL A 230 2.97 7.34 7.82
N ARG A 231 4.02 8.15 8.02
CA ARG A 231 5.40 7.81 7.66
C ARG A 231 6.01 7.02 8.80
N ILE A 232 6.55 5.85 8.50
CA ILE A 232 7.19 4.98 9.48
C ILE A 232 8.69 5.26 9.44
N ASP A 233 9.26 5.57 10.61
CA ASP A 233 10.66 6.01 10.75
C ASP A 233 11.59 4.88 11.23
N SER A 234 11.03 3.75 11.69
CA SER A 234 11.82 2.59 12.09
C SER A 234 11.07 1.27 11.91
N TYR A 235 11.82 0.17 11.81
CA TYR A 235 11.22 -1.16 11.78
C TYR A 235 10.42 -1.48 13.05
N CYS A 236 10.88 -1.04 14.23
CA CYS A 236 10.12 -1.23 15.46
C CYS A 236 8.76 -0.53 15.42
N GLU A 237 8.69 0.71 14.91
CA GLU A 237 7.43 1.43 14.72
C GLU A 237 6.49 0.66 13.75
N PHE A 238 7.05 0.06 12.69
CA PHE A 238 6.27 -0.79 11.78
C PHE A 238 5.66 -2.00 12.51
N LEU A 239 6.45 -2.71 13.32
CA LEU A 239 5.98 -3.86 14.09
C LEU A 239 4.89 -3.47 15.10
N ASP A 240 5.08 -2.37 15.82
CA ASP A 240 4.08 -1.87 16.79
C ASP A 240 2.75 -1.53 16.11
N MET A 241 2.80 -0.97 14.89
CA MET A 241 1.61 -0.67 14.10
C MET A 241 0.91 -1.95 13.62
N LEU A 242 1.67 -2.94 13.16
CA LEU A 242 1.13 -4.26 12.78
C LEU A 242 0.49 -4.96 13.98
N ASP A 243 1.13 -4.93 15.15
CA ASP A 243 0.59 -5.53 16.38
C ASP A 243 -0.76 -4.92 16.74
N LYS A 244 -0.86 -3.58 16.75
CA LYS A 244 -2.12 -2.87 17.01
C LYS A 244 -3.20 -3.23 16.00
N LEU A 245 -2.84 -3.24 14.72
CA LEU A 245 -3.76 -3.58 13.63
C LEU A 245 -4.38 -4.97 13.81
N LEU A 246 -3.60 -5.95 14.25
CA LEU A 246 -4.08 -7.34 14.40
C LEU A 246 -4.78 -7.62 15.73
N ILE A 247 -4.59 -6.78 16.75
CA ILE A 247 -5.27 -6.91 18.05
C ILE A 247 -6.70 -6.35 17.97
N GLU A 248 -6.89 -5.25 17.23
CA GLU A 248 -8.19 -4.58 17.12
C GLU A 248 -9.14 -5.37 16.21
N LYS A 249 -10.12 -6.05 16.81
CA LYS A 249 -11.19 -6.74 16.07
C LYS A 249 -12.23 -5.76 15.57
N GLN A 250 -11.91 -5.05 14.48
CA GLN A 250 -12.81 -4.10 13.85
C GLN A 250 -13.72 -4.77 12.80
N ASN A 251 -14.86 -4.14 12.52
CA ASN A 251 -15.83 -4.60 11.53
C ASN A 251 -16.23 -3.46 10.60
N PHE A 252 -15.93 -3.62 9.31
CA PHE A 252 -16.50 -2.74 8.29
C PHE A 252 -17.96 -3.09 8.02
N PHE A 253 -18.84 -2.09 7.97
CA PHE A 253 -20.21 -2.25 7.53
C PHE A 253 -20.65 -1.05 6.70
N SER A 254 -21.44 -1.30 5.65
CA SER A 254 -22.00 -0.26 4.79
C SER A 254 -23.34 -0.70 4.23
N ALA A 255 -24.35 0.17 4.30
CA ALA A 255 -25.64 -0.05 3.66
C ALA A 255 -26.35 1.28 3.42
N MET A 256 -27.19 1.34 2.38
CA MET A 256 -28.10 2.46 2.14
C MET A 256 -29.48 2.10 2.71
N LYS A 257 -29.90 2.78 3.78
CA LYS A 257 -31.19 2.56 4.47
C LYS A 257 -31.87 3.89 4.75
N THR A 258 -33.19 3.92 4.71
CA THR A 258 -33.96 5.09 5.17
C THR A 258 -33.85 5.24 6.69
N LYS A 259 -34.08 6.44 7.21
CA LYS A 259 -34.09 6.70 8.66
C LYS A 259 -35.08 5.80 9.42
N ASN A 260 -36.24 5.51 8.83
CA ASN A 260 -37.24 4.61 9.42
C ASN A 260 -36.70 3.17 9.53
N GLN A 261 -36.10 2.65 8.45
CA GLN A 261 -35.49 1.31 8.47
C GLN A 261 -34.34 1.22 9.48
N LEU A 262 -33.46 2.22 9.54
CA LEU A 262 -32.39 2.27 10.54
C LEU A 262 -32.96 2.28 11.96
N GLY A 263 -34.01 3.07 12.22
CA GLY A 263 -34.70 3.10 13.52
C GLY A 263 -35.21 1.72 13.94
N LYS A 264 -35.86 0.98 13.03
CA LYS A 264 -36.35 -0.38 13.29
C LYS A 264 -35.21 -1.37 13.56
N ILE A 265 -34.11 -1.28 12.81
CA ILE A 265 -32.93 -2.12 13.02
C ILE A 265 -32.36 -1.89 14.43
N ILE A 266 -32.23 -0.63 14.83
CA ILE A 266 -31.73 -0.26 16.16
C ILE A 266 -32.66 -0.79 17.25
N GLU A 267 -33.98 -0.63 17.07
CA GLU A 267 -34.97 -1.09 18.03
C GLU A 267 -34.89 -2.61 18.24
N ILE A 268 -34.85 -3.39 17.15
CA ILE A 268 -34.73 -4.87 17.21
C ILE A 268 -33.40 -5.26 17.87
N ALA A 269 -32.29 -4.70 17.40
CA ALA A 269 -30.97 -5.03 17.93
C ALA A 269 -30.85 -4.68 19.43
N SER A 270 -31.49 -3.60 19.88
CA SER A 270 -31.41 -3.15 21.28
C SER A 270 -32.04 -4.09 22.31
N GLN A 271 -32.88 -5.04 21.87
CA GLN A 271 -33.52 -6.05 22.71
C GLN A 271 -32.57 -7.18 23.13
N GLU A 272 -31.40 -7.29 22.50
CA GLU A 272 -30.40 -8.28 22.87
C GLU A 272 -29.81 -8.02 24.27
N ARG A 273 -29.31 -9.09 24.91
CA ARG A 273 -28.96 -9.06 26.34
C ARG A 273 -27.65 -8.32 26.64
N SER A 274 -26.61 -8.51 25.82
CA SER A 274 -25.29 -7.89 25.99
C SER A 274 -25.00 -6.86 24.90
N LEU A 275 -24.02 -5.98 25.13
CA LEU A 275 -23.61 -4.98 24.12
C LEU A 275 -23.07 -5.65 22.85
N GLU A 276 -22.32 -6.74 23.01
CA GLU A 276 -21.77 -7.52 21.91
C GLU A 276 -22.88 -8.15 21.07
N SER A 277 -23.87 -8.80 21.72
CA SER A 277 -25.00 -9.39 20.99
C SER A 277 -25.86 -8.32 20.31
N LYS A 278 -26.02 -7.13 20.92
CA LYS A 278 -26.66 -5.98 20.26
C LYS A 278 -25.91 -5.56 18.99
N ALA A 279 -24.58 -5.48 19.06
CA ALA A 279 -23.75 -5.14 17.91
C ALA A 279 -23.81 -6.21 16.81
N GLU A 280 -23.70 -7.49 17.17
CA GLU A 280 -23.83 -8.62 16.25
C GLU A 280 -25.20 -8.61 15.55
N LYS A 281 -26.28 -8.39 16.32
CA LYS A 281 -27.64 -8.33 15.77
C LYS A 281 -27.83 -7.13 14.85
N PHE A 282 -27.30 -5.97 15.23
CA PHE A 282 -27.30 -4.79 14.37
C PHE A 282 -26.56 -5.05 13.06
N LEU A 283 -25.37 -5.65 13.13
CA LEU A 283 -24.57 -6.00 11.96
C LEU A 283 -25.29 -7.01 11.08
N GLU A 284 -25.97 -8.01 11.64
CA GLU A 284 -26.81 -8.95 10.89
C GLU A 284 -27.92 -8.22 10.11
N LEU A 285 -28.65 -7.31 10.78
CA LEU A 285 -29.82 -6.65 10.23
C LEU A 285 -29.51 -5.54 9.22
N ILE A 286 -28.43 -4.79 9.41
CA ILE A 286 -28.06 -3.70 8.48
C ILE A 286 -27.68 -4.22 7.08
N LYS A 287 -27.36 -5.51 6.98
CA LYS A 287 -27.02 -6.21 5.74
C LYS A 287 -28.23 -6.52 4.84
N VAL A 288 -29.45 -6.54 5.39
CA VAL A 288 -30.70 -6.91 4.68
C VAL A 288 -31.42 -5.68 4.17
#